data_AF-A0AAV3FJF1-F1
#
_entry.id   AF-A0AAV3FJF1-F1
#
_cell.length_a   1.000
_cell.length_b   1.000
_cell.length_c   1.000
_cell.angle_alpha   90.00
_cell.angle_beta   90.00
_cell.angle_gamma   90.00
#
_symmetry.space_group_name_H-M   'P 1'
#
loop_
_entity.id
_entity.type
_entity.pdbx_description
1 polymer ?
#
loop_
_entity_poly.entity_id
_entity_poly.type
_entity_poly.pdbx_seq_one_letter_code
_entity_poly.pdbx_strand_id
1 'polypeptide(L)' 'MGDNNPIVVMRNNKPAAGVISPDDYRRLTEAEEDFALYLEAEERMKRDDGTRLGMDDVFGKDYKPVDDGYVPEFE' A
#
# COMPACT_ATOMS: atom_id res chain seq x y z
N MET A 1 -6.39 -20.54 17.35
CA MET A 1 -5.52 -19.47 17.86
C MET A 1 -6.22 -18.18 17.47
N GLY A 2 -6.69 -17.42 18.46
CA GLY A 2 -7.62 -16.31 18.22
C GLY A 2 -6.91 -14.99 17.96
N ASP A 3 -7.31 -14.33 16.89
CA ASP A 3 -7.67 -12.92 16.80
C ASP A 3 -6.96 -12.00 17.82
N ASN A 4 -5.90 -11.31 17.38
CA ASN A 4 -5.19 -10.25 18.11
C ASN A 4 -4.35 -10.62 19.34
N ASN A 5 -4.05 -11.90 19.62
CA ASN A 5 -3.19 -12.25 20.76
C ASN A 5 -1.81 -12.79 20.33
N PRO A 6 -0.77 -11.93 20.23
CA PRO A 6 0.57 -12.36 19.83
C PRO A 6 1.21 -13.27 20.89
N ILE A 7 1.90 -14.31 20.44
CA ILE A 7 2.67 -15.20 21.31
C ILE A 7 4.13 -14.75 21.32
N VAL A 8 4.70 -14.52 22.50
CA VAL A 8 6.13 -14.22 22.64
C VAL A 8 6.90 -15.51 22.94
N VAL A 9 7.82 -15.87 22.05
CA VAL A 9 8.73 -17.01 22.23
C VAL A 9 9.95 -16.55 23.02
N MET A 10 10.30 -17.31 24.07
CA MET A 10 11.41 -17.01 24.97
C MET A 10 12.58 -17.99 24.74
N ARG A 11 13.82 -17.50 24.79
CA ARG A 11 15.07 -18.30 24.78
C ARG A 11 16.02 -17.76 25.84
N ASN A 12 16.51 -18.63 26.74
CA ASN A 12 17.38 -18.24 27.86
C ASN A 12 16.80 -17.10 28.72
N ASN A 13 15.49 -17.17 29.02
CA ASN A 13 14.73 -16.13 29.73
C ASN A 13 14.74 -14.74 29.05
N LYS A 14 14.97 -14.68 27.73
CA LYS A 14 14.89 -13.45 26.92
C LYS A 14 13.93 -13.64 25.75
N PRO A 15 13.18 -12.60 25.34
CA PRO A 15 12.33 -12.67 24.16
C PRO A 15 13.18 -12.93 22.91
N ALA A 16 12.73 -13.87 22.09
CA ALA A 16 13.43 -14.32 20.89
C ALA A 16 12.61 -14.07 19.62
N ALA A 17 11.28 -14.18 19.68
CA ALA A 17 10.39 -13.91 18.55
C ALA A 17 8.98 -13.58 19.03
N GLY A 18 8.21 -12.87 18.20
CA GLY A 18 6.76 -12.75 18.31
C GLY A 18 6.09 -13.56 17.20
N VAL A 19 5.03 -14.30 17.53
CA VAL A 19 4.23 -15.07 16.57
C VAL A 19 2.82 -14.49 16.55
N ILE A 20 2.35 -14.16 15.35
CA ILE A 20 1.01 -13.62 15.09
C ILE A 20 0.26 -14.50 14.10
N SER A 21 -1.05 -14.32 13.99
CA SER A 21 -1.84 -15.00 12.97
C SER A 21 -1.50 -14.47 11.57
N PRO A 22 -1.68 -15.28 10.50
CA PRO A 22 -1.50 -14.80 9.13
C PRO A 22 -2.39 -13.59 8.78
N ASP A 23 -3.62 -13.54 9.31
CA ASP A 23 -4.53 -12.42 9.10
C ASP A 23 -4.05 -11.14 9.78
N ASP A 24 -3.52 -11.24 11.01
CA ASP A 24 -2.93 -10.10 11.70
C ASP A 24 -1.67 -9.60 10.98
N TYR A 25 -0.84 -10.52 10.46
CA TYR A 25 0.33 -10.15 9.66
C TYR A 25 -0.11 -9.35 8.43
N ARG A 26 -1.05 -9.88 7.64
CA ARG A 26 -1.57 -9.20 6.46
C ARG A 26 -2.13 -7.82 6.79
N ARG A 27 -2.99 -7.72 7.81
CA ARG A 27 -3.59 -6.44 8.23
C ARG A 27 -2.54 -5.41 8.64
N LEU A 28 -1.50 -5.84 9.36
CA LEU A 28 -0.42 -4.95 9.79
C LEU A 28 0.44 -4.49 8.60
N THR A 29 0.73 -5.39 7.66
CA THR A 29 1.45 -5.06 6.42
C THR A 29 0.65 -4.08 5.55
N GLU A 30 -0.64 -4.34 5.33
CA GLU A 30 -1.53 -3.42 4.58
C GLU A 30 -1.55 -2.02 5.24
N ALA A 31 -1.65 -1.95 6.57
CA ALA A 31 -1.61 -0.67 7.29
C ALA A 31 -0.26 0.05 7.18
N GLU A 32 0.85 -0.67 7.12
CA GLU A 32 2.18 -0.09 6.91
C GLU A 32 2.32 0.50 5.49
N GLU A 33 1.84 -0.24 4.48
CA GLU A 33 1.82 0.21 3.08
C GLU A 33 0.94 1.45 2.89
N ASP A 34 -0.27 1.44 3.47
CA ASP A 34 -1.19 2.58 3.45
C ASP A 34 -0.57 3.83 4.11
N PHE A 35 0.12 3.64 5.23
CA PHE A 35 0.80 4.75 5.92
C PHE A 35 1.95 5.32 5.09
N ALA A 36 2.73 4.46 4.41
CA ALA A 36 3.77 4.89 3.48
C ALA A 36 3.18 5.70 2.31
N LEU A 37 2.06 5.25 1.73
CA LEU A 37 1.35 5.99 0.68
C LEU A 37 0.84 7.35 1.16
N TYR A 38 0.31 7.41 2.40
CA TYR A 38 -0.11 8.67 3.00
C TYR A 38 1.05 9.67 3.14
N LEU A 39 2.21 9.22 3.65
CA LEU A 39 3.38 10.07 3.77
C LEU A 39 3.89 10.57 2.41
N GLU A 40 3.89 9.70 1.40
CA GLU A 40 4.25 10.06 0.03
C GLU A 40 3.28 11.10 -0.55
N ALA A 41 1.98 10.95 -0.31
CA ALA A 41 0.97 11.94 -0.73
C ALA A 41 1.20 13.30 -0.05
N GLU A 42 1.44 13.31 1.26
CA GLU A 42 1.78 14.51 2.03
C GLU A 42 3.04 15.20 1.48
N GLU A 43 4.11 14.45 1.19
CA GLU A 43 5.33 15.01 0.62
C GLU A 43 5.12 15.57 -0.79
N ARG A 44 4.32 14.90 -1.63
CA ARG A 44 3.95 15.41 -2.96
C ARG A 44 3.14 16.70 -2.85
N MET A 45 2.18 16.77 -1.93
CA MET A 45 1.39 17.97 -1.70
C MET A 45 2.24 19.15 -1.23
N LYS A 46 3.22 18.93 -0.35
CA LYS A 46 4.14 19.99 0.10
C LYS A 46 5.03 20.53 -1.03
N ARG A 47 5.34 19.68 -2.02
CA ARG A 47 6.18 20.03 -3.18
C ARG A 47 5.36 20.39 -4.41
N ASP A 48 4.03 20.40 -4.31
CA ASP A 48 3.13 20.75 -5.41
C ASP A 48 3.38 22.20 -5.84
N ASP A 49 3.63 22.40 -7.13
CA ASP A 49 3.75 23.73 -7.74
C ASP A 49 2.39 24.24 -8.26
N GLY A 50 1.32 23.45 -8.08
CA GLY A 50 -0.04 23.77 -8.50
C GLY A 50 -0.32 23.42 -9.96
N THR A 51 0.67 22.89 -10.70
CA THR A 51 0.48 22.45 -12.08
C THR A 51 -0.52 21.29 -12.12
N ARG A 52 -1.45 21.35 -13.07
CA ARG A 52 -2.42 20.29 -13.32
C ARG A 52 -2.30 19.88 -14.78
N LEU A 53 -2.07 18.60 -15.00
CA LEU A 53 -1.89 18.02 -16.33
C LEU A 53 -3.19 17.34 -16.75
N GLY A 54 -3.70 17.69 -17.92
CA GLY A 54 -4.81 17.01 -18.55
C GLY A 54 -4.38 15.74 -19.28
N MET A 55 -5.35 15.01 -19.81
CA MET A 55 -5.11 13.80 -20.60
C MET A 55 -4.14 14.06 -21.77
N ASP A 56 -4.33 15.18 -22.47
CA ASP A 56 -3.50 15.58 -23.62
C ASP A 56 -2.05 15.88 -23.21
N ASP A 57 -1.82 16.40 -22.00
CA ASP A 57 -0.48 16.74 -21.50
C ASP A 57 0.30 15.49 -21.09
N VAL A 58 -0.40 14.46 -20.59
CA VAL A 58 0.19 13.20 -20.11
C VAL A 58 0.36 12.20 -21.26
N PHE A 59 -0.67 12.03 -22.09
CA PHE A 59 -0.71 10.98 -23.11
C PHE A 59 -0.48 11.51 -24.53
N GLY A 60 -0.67 12.81 -24.75
CA GLY A 60 -0.64 13.42 -26.07
C GLY A 60 -2.02 13.44 -26.74
N LYS A 61 -2.29 14.49 -27.53
CA LYS A 61 -3.57 14.72 -28.22
C LYS A 61 -4.01 13.59 -29.15
N ASP A 62 -3.02 12.87 -29.70
CA ASP A 62 -3.25 11.78 -30.65
C ASP A 62 -3.23 10.40 -29.98
N TYR A 63 -3.17 10.34 -28.65
CA TYR A 63 -3.22 9.07 -27.92
C TYR A 63 -4.54 8.36 -28.21
N LYS A 64 -4.40 7.12 -28.67
CA LYS A 64 -5.51 6.17 -28.79
C LYS A 64 -5.20 5.03 -27.84
N PRO A 65 -6.04 4.79 -26.82
CA PRO A 65 -5.88 3.63 -25.97
C PRO A 65 -5.80 2.39 -26.86
N VAL A 66 -4.79 1.57 -26.63
CA VAL A 66 -4.78 0.22 -27.19
C VAL A 66 -5.83 -0.54 -26.39
N ASP A 67 -6.85 -1.05 -27.07
CA ASP A 67 -7.69 -2.09 -26.48
C ASP A 67 -6.82 -3.35 -26.37
N ASP A 68 -6.22 -3.52 -25.20
CA ASP A 68 -5.39 -4.67 -24.85
C ASP A 68 -6.24 -5.86 -24.37
N GLY A 69 -7.57 -5.74 -24.44
CA GLY A 69 -8.51 -6.74 -23.94
C GLY A 69 -8.56 -6.79 -22.41
N TYR A 70 -7.96 -5.82 -21.69
CA TYR A 70 -8.04 -5.76 -20.25
C TYR A 70 -9.47 -5.41 -19.79
N VAL A 71 -10.13 -6.37 -19.16
CA VAL A 71 -11.39 -6.17 -18.47
C VAL A 71 -11.07 -6.09 -16.97
N PRO A 72 -11.27 -4.93 -16.31
CA PRO A 72 -11.02 -4.81 -14.88
C PRO A 72 -11.89 -5.80 -14.11
N GLU A 73 -11.30 -6.63 -13.26
CA GLU A 73 -12.01 -7.61 -12.41
C GLU A 73 -12.60 -6.97 -11.13
N PHE A 74 -13.07 -5.72 -11.20
CA PHE A 74 -13.69 -5.09 -10.03
C PHE A 74 -15.16 -5.53 -9.93
N GLU A 75 -15.45 -6.33 -8.89
CA GLU A 75 -16.78 -6.72 -8.43
C GLU A 75 -17.38 -5.67 -7.47
#